data_AF-A0A517RL92-F1
#
_entry.id   AF-A0A517RL92-F1
#
_cell.length_a   1.000
_cell.length_b   1.000
_cell.length_c   1.000
_cell.angle_alpha   90.00
_cell.angle_beta   90.00
_cell.angle_gamma   90.00
#
_symmetry.space_group_name_H-M   'P 1'
#
loop_
_entity.id
_entity.type
_entity.pdbx_description
1 polymer ?
#
loop_
_entity_poly.entity_id
_entity_poly.type
_entity_poly.pdbx_seq_one_letter_code
_entity_poly.pdbx_strand_id
1 'polypeptide(L)'
;MYRLALLLSLFVVPFQSVSAAVLKGTIVDSLTGKIIPARLSIQAADGTAYYAKSADAAGSAIPYDKQRSPISIERHVTLSAHPFEVELQPGEYRLTAFRGKEYIPRMQTVDVGDQPREVRLKLKRWSNMAEEGWYSGDTHVHRLVKELPNVMQAEDLNVALPLTNWVSIADQPPSRGDLNTDQAAVKAAPVYVDPTHVYYPLNTEYEITKVGQRRHGLGAFFVLNQKQVLELGAPPVAPIAEAAHKQGALLDLDKHSWPWSMMLVPVMDVDLFELSNNHLWRTEFFFKNFFGKARPEYLNLERDEKGLTENGWMQFGFEMYYTMLNCGYRMRPTAGTASGVHPVPLGFGRVYVHLPDGFSYEKWMAGLNAGRSFVTTGPMLTLKVNGADVGKTYQKSGDAEYECHLQGTARYWKPISRIEVIVNGDVVETIPLEKQREGTTFIFPIDHKLKLSGSAWVAVRCFTQAETGRTRFAHTAPVYFDVPGQPVRPKRAAVQYLILRMEEEIARNQGILNDASVNEYRKALKIYQRLLPTAR
;
A
#
# COMPACT_ATOMS: atom_id res chain seq x y z
N MET A 1 -47.00 71.80 -15.76
CA MET A 1 -46.24 70.69 -15.13
C MET A 1 -46.07 69.59 -16.17
N TYR A 2 -44.89 69.49 -16.78
CA TYR A 2 -44.56 68.45 -17.77
C TYR A 2 -44.24 67.13 -17.04
N ARG A 3 -44.92 66.04 -17.38
CA ARG A 3 -44.55 64.68 -16.96
C ARG A 3 -43.76 64.01 -18.08
N LEU A 4 -42.48 63.77 -17.80
CA LEU A 4 -41.55 63.02 -18.63
C LEU A 4 -41.83 61.51 -18.44
N ALA A 5 -42.19 60.79 -19.50
CA ALA A 5 -42.30 59.34 -19.48
C ALA A 5 -40.97 58.73 -19.95
N LEU A 6 -40.25 58.06 -19.04
CA LEU A 6 -39.01 57.35 -19.31
C LEU A 6 -39.36 55.96 -19.86
N LEU A 7 -39.10 55.72 -21.14
CA LEU A 7 -39.19 54.40 -21.76
C LEU A 7 -37.91 53.60 -21.41
N LEU A 8 -38.03 52.64 -20.48
CA LEU A 8 -36.99 51.63 -20.24
C LEU A 8 -37.11 50.55 -21.33
N SER A 9 -36.19 50.57 -22.28
CA SER A 9 -35.96 49.45 -23.21
C SER A 9 -35.24 48.32 -22.49
N LEU A 10 -35.96 47.24 -22.15
CA LEU A 10 -35.37 45.97 -21.72
C LEU A 10 -34.64 45.33 -22.91
N PHE A 11 -33.31 45.38 -22.90
CA PHE A 11 -32.48 44.50 -23.72
C PHE A 11 -32.52 43.09 -23.13
N VAL A 12 -33.34 42.22 -23.72
CA VAL A 12 -33.23 40.77 -23.49
C VAL A 12 -32.04 40.30 -24.32
N VAL A 13 -30.89 40.14 -23.69
CA VAL A 13 -29.75 39.42 -24.30
C VAL A 13 -30.16 37.95 -24.34
N PRO A 14 -30.23 37.31 -25.52
CA PRO A 14 -30.48 35.88 -25.59
C PRO A 14 -29.28 35.17 -24.96
N PHE A 15 -29.49 34.50 -23.83
CA PHE A 15 -28.56 33.49 -23.36
C PHE A 15 -28.57 32.38 -24.41
N GLN A 16 -27.58 32.37 -25.32
CA GLN A 16 -27.28 31.18 -26.09
C GLN A 16 -26.89 30.10 -25.08
N SER A 17 -27.76 29.10 -24.88
CA SER A 17 -27.39 27.87 -24.22
C SER A 17 -26.31 27.23 -25.07
N VAL A 18 -25.04 27.40 -24.69
CA VAL A 18 -23.97 26.70 -25.40
C VAL A 18 -24.13 25.21 -25.08
N SER A 19 -24.30 24.40 -26.11
CA SER A 19 -24.49 22.96 -25.94
C SER A 19 -23.21 22.33 -25.40
N ALA A 20 -23.36 21.31 -24.55
CA ALA A 20 -22.25 20.42 -24.22
C ALA A 20 -21.71 19.77 -25.52
N ALA A 21 -20.40 19.61 -25.60
CA ALA A 21 -19.73 18.91 -26.69
C ALA A 21 -19.15 17.58 -26.21
N VAL A 22 -19.17 16.59 -27.09
CA VAL A 22 -18.62 15.25 -26.80
C VAL A 22 -17.11 15.25 -27.06
N LEU A 23 -16.32 14.99 -26.02
CA LEU A 23 -14.90 14.67 -26.15
C LEU A 23 -14.75 13.15 -26.24
N LYS A 24 -14.34 12.63 -27.40
CA LYS A 24 -13.98 11.22 -27.60
C LYS A 24 -12.48 11.05 -27.48
N GLY A 25 -12.01 9.94 -26.91
CA GLY A 25 -10.58 9.71 -26.85
C GLY A 25 -10.13 8.28 -26.71
N THR A 26 -8.82 8.10 -26.88
CA THR A 26 -8.14 6.82 -26.72
C THR A 26 -6.88 6.99 -25.87
N ILE A 27 -6.59 5.99 -25.06
CA ILE A 27 -5.33 5.89 -24.31
C ILE A 27 -4.53 4.74 -24.92
N VAL A 28 -3.34 5.04 -25.42
CA VAL A 28 -2.52 4.06 -26.16
C VAL A 28 -1.14 3.91 -25.55
N ASP A 29 -0.58 2.71 -25.69
CA ASP A 29 0.84 2.49 -25.47
C ASP A 29 1.64 3.22 -26.55
N SER A 30 2.63 4.04 -26.15
CA SER A 30 3.35 4.90 -27.07
C SER A 30 4.22 4.15 -28.08
N LEU A 31 4.64 2.92 -27.75
CA LEU A 31 5.50 2.10 -28.58
C LEU A 31 4.68 1.28 -29.57
N THR A 32 3.66 0.58 -29.09
CA THR A 32 2.87 -0.35 -29.92
C THR A 32 1.67 0.32 -30.61
N GLY A 33 1.24 1.49 -30.14
CA GLY A 33 0.06 2.19 -30.63
C GLY A 33 -1.28 1.55 -30.23
N LYS A 34 -1.28 0.39 -29.57
CA LYS A 34 -2.47 -0.33 -29.10
C LYS A 34 -3.20 0.47 -28.02
N ILE A 35 -4.53 0.42 -28.04
CA ILE A 35 -5.34 0.94 -26.93
C ILE A 35 -5.10 0.04 -25.72
N ILE A 36 -4.87 0.66 -24.56
CA ILE A 36 -4.53 -0.03 -23.33
C ILE A 36 -5.46 0.41 -22.19
N PRO A 37 -5.83 -0.50 -21.27
CA PRO A 37 -6.51 -0.12 -20.04
C PRO A 37 -5.70 0.91 -19.26
N ALA A 38 -6.39 1.90 -18.69
CA ALA A 38 -5.75 3.01 -17.99
C ALA A 38 -6.72 3.74 -17.06
N ARG A 39 -6.17 4.39 -16.05
CA ARG A 39 -6.88 5.37 -15.23
C ARG A 39 -6.82 6.74 -15.90
N LEU A 40 -7.95 7.46 -15.91
CA LEU A 40 -8.10 8.80 -16.46
C LEU A 40 -8.71 9.74 -15.42
N SER A 41 -8.05 10.87 -15.18
CA SER A 41 -8.63 12.03 -14.48
C SER A 41 -8.92 13.13 -15.49
N ILE A 42 -10.12 13.71 -15.43
CA ILE A 42 -10.53 14.87 -16.24
C ILE A 42 -10.94 15.97 -15.27
N GLN A 43 -10.28 17.11 -15.33
CA GLN A 43 -10.52 18.22 -14.41
C GLN A 43 -10.66 19.53 -15.18
N ALA A 44 -11.68 20.32 -14.86
CA ALA A 44 -11.78 21.71 -15.31
C ALA A 44 -10.83 22.61 -14.51
N ALA A 45 -10.66 23.86 -14.96
CA ALA A 45 -9.77 24.84 -14.33
C ALA A 45 -10.12 25.15 -12.86
N ASP A 46 -11.40 25.02 -12.47
CA ASP A 46 -11.90 25.21 -11.11
C ASP A 46 -11.72 23.97 -10.20
N GLY A 47 -11.16 22.88 -10.74
CA GLY A 47 -10.97 21.60 -10.04
C GLY A 47 -12.18 20.66 -10.11
N THR A 48 -13.27 21.03 -10.79
CA THR A 48 -14.42 20.15 -11.01
C THR A 48 -13.97 18.91 -11.80
N ALA A 49 -14.27 17.73 -11.27
CA ALA A 49 -13.90 16.46 -11.88
C ALA A 49 -15.03 15.90 -12.75
N TYR A 50 -14.65 15.30 -13.88
CA TYR A 50 -15.55 14.65 -14.82
C TYR A 50 -15.15 13.19 -15.01
N TYR A 51 -16.14 12.33 -15.26
CA TYR A 51 -15.95 10.89 -15.43
C TYR A 51 -16.35 10.50 -16.84
N ALA A 52 -15.39 9.99 -17.62
CA ALA A 52 -15.69 9.43 -18.94
C ALA A 52 -16.41 8.08 -18.81
N LYS A 53 -17.23 7.76 -19.79
CA LYS A 53 -17.77 6.40 -20.02
C LYS A 53 -17.01 5.75 -21.17
N SER A 54 -17.13 4.44 -21.34
CA SER A 54 -16.64 3.82 -22.57
C SER A 54 -17.52 4.24 -23.75
N ALA A 55 -16.90 4.52 -24.89
CA ALA A 55 -17.58 4.77 -26.15
C ALA A 55 -17.81 3.46 -26.93
N ASP A 56 -17.38 2.32 -26.39
CA ASP A 56 -17.55 0.99 -26.96
C ASP A 56 -18.46 0.15 -26.04
N ALA A 57 -19.40 -0.60 -26.63
CA ALA A 57 -20.34 -1.44 -25.88
C ALA A 57 -19.66 -2.63 -25.18
N ALA A 58 -18.52 -3.09 -25.68
CA ALA A 58 -17.69 -4.11 -25.03
C ALA A 58 -16.76 -3.52 -23.95
N GLY A 59 -16.65 -2.18 -23.90
CA GLY A 59 -15.81 -1.50 -22.95
C GLY A 59 -16.50 -1.25 -21.60
N SER A 60 -15.68 -1.06 -20.59
CA SER A 60 -16.10 -0.70 -19.23
C SER A 60 -15.36 0.53 -18.71
N ALA A 61 -16.05 1.27 -17.85
CA ALA A 61 -15.58 2.46 -17.18
C ALA A 61 -16.03 2.42 -15.72
N ILE A 62 -15.11 2.43 -14.76
CA ILE A 62 -15.43 2.36 -13.33
C ILE A 62 -14.99 3.67 -12.65
N PRO A 63 -15.93 4.54 -12.25
CA PRO A 63 -15.61 5.78 -11.56
C PRO A 63 -15.10 5.50 -10.14
N TYR A 64 -14.27 6.41 -9.64
CA TYR A 64 -13.75 6.40 -8.29
C TYR A 64 -13.80 7.82 -7.73
N ASP A 65 -14.54 8.01 -6.64
CA ASP A 65 -14.66 9.28 -5.93
C ASP A 65 -14.50 9.02 -4.43
N LYS A 66 -13.35 9.38 -3.89
CA LYS A 66 -13.07 9.26 -2.46
C LYS A 66 -12.42 10.53 -1.95
N GLN A 67 -12.91 10.98 -0.80
CA GLN A 67 -12.45 12.21 -0.16
C GLN A 67 -12.35 11.98 1.36
N ARG A 68 -11.26 12.45 1.96
CA ARG A 68 -11.06 12.44 3.43
C ARG A 68 -10.97 13.84 4.03
N SER A 69 -10.53 14.81 3.23
CA SER A 69 -10.56 16.25 3.57
C SER A 69 -10.66 17.08 2.27
N PRO A 70 -10.91 18.39 2.33
CA PRO A 70 -10.94 19.24 1.14
C PRO A 70 -9.67 19.21 0.27
N ILE A 71 -8.54 18.76 0.82
CA ILE A 71 -7.24 18.67 0.13
C ILE A 71 -6.77 17.22 -0.07
N SER A 72 -7.52 16.23 0.43
CA SER A 72 -7.23 14.81 0.26
C SER A 72 -8.37 14.15 -0.49
N ILE A 73 -8.30 14.26 -1.81
CA ILE A 73 -9.35 13.89 -2.77
C ILE A 73 -8.74 13.06 -3.90
N GLU A 74 -9.36 11.93 -4.20
CA GLU A 74 -9.05 11.08 -5.35
C GLU A 74 -10.29 10.92 -6.23
N ARG A 75 -10.21 11.49 -7.44
CA ARG A 75 -11.27 11.42 -8.45
C ARG A 75 -10.72 11.01 -9.81
N HIS A 76 -11.21 9.90 -10.32
CA HIS A 76 -10.82 9.36 -11.61
C HIS A 76 -11.83 8.33 -12.12
N VAL A 77 -11.66 7.91 -13.37
CA VAL A 77 -12.30 6.72 -13.92
C VAL A 77 -11.21 5.74 -14.38
N THR A 78 -11.44 4.45 -14.18
CA THR A 78 -10.63 3.39 -14.81
C THR A 78 -11.33 2.91 -16.06
N LEU A 79 -10.59 2.81 -17.17
CA LEU A 79 -11.10 2.47 -18.49
C LEU A 79 -10.45 1.16 -18.93
N SER A 80 -11.26 0.26 -19.49
CA SER A 80 -10.77 -0.90 -20.24
C SER A 80 -10.06 -0.47 -21.54
N ALA A 81 -9.55 -1.44 -22.31
CA ALA A 81 -8.78 -1.24 -23.55
C ALA A 81 -9.60 -0.70 -24.75
N HIS A 82 -10.47 0.27 -24.53
CA HIS A 82 -11.44 0.78 -25.50
C HIS A 82 -11.44 2.32 -25.54
N PRO A 83 -11.99 2.94 -26.61
CA PRO A 83 -12.24 4.36 -26.62
C PRO A 83 -13.17 4.80 -25.49
N PHE A 84 -13.01 6.05 -25.05
CA PHE A 84 -13.85 6.69 -24.05
C PHE A 84 -14.55 7.91 -24.65
N GLU A 85 -15.65 8.33 -24.01
CA GLU A 85 -16.31 9.60 -24.30
C GLU A 85 -16.81 10.29 -23.03
N VAL A 86 -16.87 11.61 -23.07
CA VAL A 86 -17.41 12.45 -22.00
C VAL A 86 -18.05 13.69 -22.61
N GLU A 87 -19.20 14.09 -22.08
CA GLU A 87 -19.85 15.37 -22.42
C GLU A 87 -19.31 16.46 -21.51
N LEU A 88 -18.81 17.54 -22.11
CA LEU A 88 -18.18 18.66 -21.42
C LEU A 88 -18.75 19.97 -21.94
N GLN A 89 -18.94 20.94 -21.05
CA GLN A 89 -19.26 22.31 -21.46
C GLN A 89 -18.04 22.93 -22.14
N PRO A 90 -18.21 23.96 -22.99
CA PRO A 90 -17.08 24.69 -23.54
C PRO A 90 -16.16 25.22 -22.43
N GLY A 91 -14.86 25.00 -22.57
CA GLY A 91 -13.88 25.36 -21.56
C GLY A 91 -12.58 24.57 -21.67
N GLU A 92 -11.61 24.93 -20.84
CA GLU A 92 -10.32 24.26 -20.75
C GLU A 92 -10.38 23.10 -19.74
N TYR A 93 -9.91 21.92 -20.15
CA TYR A 93 -9.85 20.72 -19.32
C TYR A 93 -8.45 20.11 -19.32
N ARG A 94 -8.00 19.69 -18.14
CA ARG A 94 -6.79 18.89 -17.96
C ARG A 94 -7.13 17.41 -17.89
N LEU A 95 -6.62 16.65 -18.84
CA LEU A 95 -6.70 15.20 -18.87
C LEU A 95 -5.37 14.63 -18.36
N THR A 96 -5.43 13.68 -17.42
CA THR A 96 -4.25 12.95 -16.95
C THR A 96 -4.50 11.44 -16.99
N ALA A 97 -3.75 10.74 -17.83
CA ALA A 97 -3.78 9.28 -17.94
C ALA A 97 -2.65 8.63 -17.12
N PHE A 98 -2.97 7.50 -16.50
CA PHE A 98 -2.04 6.66 -15.74
C PHE A 98 -2.25 5.19 -16.12
N ARG A 99 -1.18 4.40 -16.03
CA ARG A 99 -1.24 2.93 -16.03
C ARG A 99 -0.25 2.39 -15.01
N GLY A 100 -0.70 2.23 -13.77
CA GLY A 100 0.16 1.76 -12.68
C GLY A 100 1.38 2.64 -12.43
N LYS A 101 2.51 1.99 -12.08
CA LYS A 101 3.79 2.65 -11.80
C LYS A 101 4.81 2.54 -12.91
N GLU A 102 4.62 1.62 -13.84
CA GLU A 102 5.58 1.27 -14.88
C GLU A 102 5.45 2.14 -16.14
N TYR A 103 4.43 3.01 -16.17
CA TYR A 103 4.23 4.04 -17.18
C TYR A 103 4.42 5.44 -16.60
N ILE A 104 4.98 6.32 -17.43
CA ILE A 104 5.05 7.76 -17.14
C ILE A 104 3.65 8.34 -17.37
N PRO A 105 3.03 9.03 -16.38
CA PRO A 105 1.72 9.65 -16.56
C PRO A 105 1.71 10.65 -17.71
N ARG A 106 0.64 10.64 -18.51
CA ARG A 106 0.45 11.58 -19.61
C ARG A 106 -0.57 12.64 -19.22
N MET A 107 -0.10 13.88 -19.09
CA MET A 107 -0.95 15.06 -18.91
C MET A 107 -1.13 15.80 -20.24
N GLN A 108 -2.35 16.23 -20.53
CA GLN A 108 -2.68 17.04 -21.70
C GLN A 108 -3.85 17.98 -21.39
N THR A 109 -3.68 19.26 -21.72
CA THR A 109 -4.76 20.25 -21.70
C THR A 109 -5.51 20.21 -23.02
N VAL A 110 -6.83 20.33 -22.97
CA VAL A 110 -7.74 20.30 -24.12
C VAL A 110 -8.79 21.39 -23.96
N ASP A 111 -8.93 22.24 -24.98
CA ASP A 111 -10.03 23.19 -25.10
C ASP A 111 -11.24 22.52 -25.75
N VAL A 112 -12.36 22.48 -25.05
CA VAL A 112 -13.63 21.99 -25.59
C VAL A 112 -14.44 23.19 -26.06
N GLY A 113 -14.92 23.13 -27.29
CA GLY A 113 -15.83 24.12 -27.88
C GLY A 113 -17.27 23.62 -27.86
N ASP A 114 -18.04 23.99 -28.88
CA ASP A 114 -19.42 23.54 -29.12
C ASP A 114 -19.51 22.34 -30.07
N GLN A 115 -18.39 21.93 -30.70
CA GLN A 115 -18.31 20.78 -31.60
C GLN A 115 -17.58 19.59 -30.96
N PRO A 116 -17.94 18.34 -31.34
CA PRO A 116 -17.22 17.15 -30.91
C PRO A 116 -15.72 17.24 -31.17
N ARG A 117 -14.92 16.71 -30.24
CA ARG A 117 -13.45 16.73 -30.33
C ARG A 117 -12.88 15.36 -30.04
N GLU A 118 -11.78 15.02 -30.71
CA GLU A 118 -11.01 13.82 -30.44
C GLU A 118 -9.70 14.11 -29.69
N VAL A 119 -9.30 13.19 -28.81
CA VAL A 119 -8.02 13.23 -28.10
C VAL A 119 -7.35 11.86 -28.07
N ARG A 120 -6.03 11.83 -28.21
CA ARG A 120 -5.23 10.61 -28.08
C ARG A 120 -4.11 10.81 -27.06
N LEU A 121 -4.18 10.09 -25.95
CA LEU A 121 -3.20 10.13 -24.87
C LEU A 121 -2.21 8.96 -25.05
N LYS A 122 -0.92 9.26 -25.21
CA LYS A 122 0.14 8.26 -25.40
C LYS A 122 0.91 8.05 -24.10
N LEU A 123 0.79 6.87 -23.49
CA LEU A 123 1.53 6.48 -22.29
C LEU A 123 2.84 5.79 -22.65
N LYS A 124 3.94 6.22 -22.04
CA LYS A 124 5.27 5.65 -22.26
C LYS A 124 5.66 4.75 -21.08
N ARG A 125 5.86 3.46 -21.35
CA ARG A 125 6.44 2.51 -20.39
C ARG A 125 7.91 2.87 -20.14
N TRP A 126 8.34 2.84 -18.89
CA TRP A 126 9.73 3.11 -18.49
C TRP A 126 10.39 1.92 -17.76
N SER A 127 9.60 0.95 -17.32
CA SER A 127 10.04 -0.32 -16.73
C SER A 127 9.06 -1.43 -17.11
N ASN A 128 9.54 -2.68 -17.23
CA ASN A 128 8.70 -3.86 -17.35
C ASN A 128 9.17 -4.90 -16.33
N MET A 129 8.64 -4.80 -15.11
CA MET A 129 9.08 -5.67 -14.01
C MET A 129 8.75 -7.14 -14.27
N ALA A 130 7.65 -7.42 -14.98
CA ALA A 130 7.24 -8.78 -15.32
C ALA A 130 8.21 -9.50 -16.28
N GLU A 131 8.88 -8.76 -17.19
CA GLU A 131 9.95 -9.32 -18.04
C GLU A 131 11.17 -9.77 -17.23
N GLU A 132 11.34 -9.22 -16.03
CA GLU A 132 12.40 -9.57 -15.08
C GLU A 132 11.91 -10.53 -13.98
N GLY A 133 10.71 -11.11 -14.16
CA GLY A 133 10.13 -12.06 -13.20
C GLY A 133 9.53 -11.40 -11.94
N TRP A 134 9.36 -10.07 -11.89
CA TRP A 134 8.79 -9.37 -10.74
C TRP A 134 7.32 -9.03 -10.97
N TYR A 135 6.45 -9.52 -10.10
CA TYR A 135 5.00 -9.35 -10.22
C TYR A 135 4.44 -8.61 -9.01
N SER A 136 3.66 -7.58 -9.28
CA SER A 136 3.11 -6.67 -8.26
C SER A 136 1.89 -7.23 -7.52
N GLY A 137 1.66 -6.78 -6.30
CA GLY A 137 0.40 -7.02 -5.60
C GLY A 137 0.04 -5.97 -4.55
N ASP A 138 -1.25 -5.98 -4.19
CA ASP A 138 -1.89 -5.14 -3.18
C ASP A 138 -2.67 -6.05 -2.21
N THR A 139 -2.27 -6.03 -0.93
CA THR A 139 -2.75 -6.96 0.11
C THR A 139 -3.95 -6.44 0.89
N HIS A 140 -4.31 -5.16 0.75
CA HIS A 140 -5.44 -4.53 1.42
C HIS A 140 -6.34 -3.85 0.39
N VAL A 141 -7.40 -4.53 -0.05
CA VAL A 141 -8.30 -4.02 -1.10
C VAL A 141 -9.76 -4.08 -0.66
N HIS A 142 -10.48 -2.96 -0.77
CA HIS A 142 -11.93 -2.84 -0.53
C HIS A 142 -12.71 -2.47 -1.80
N ARG A 143 -12.15 -2.76 -2.97
CA ARG A 143 -12.88 -2.67 -4.24
C ARG A 143 -13.85 -3.83 -4.34
N LEU A 144 -14.98 -3.61 -5.01
CA LEU A 144 -15.90 -4.71 -5.30
C LEU A 144 -15.21 -5.68 -6.27
N VAL A 145 -15.38 -6.97 -6.06
CA VAL A 145 -14.78 -8.05 -6.85
C VAL A 145 -15.12 -7.88 -8.34
N LYS A 146 -16.35 -7.44 -8.64
CA LYS A 146 -16.80 -7.16 -10.02
C LYS A 146 -16.08 -6.00 -10.71
N GLU A 147 -15.45 -5.10 -9.95
CA GLU A 147 -14.67 -3.98 -10.49
C GLU A 147 -13.23 -4.42 -10.84
N LEU A 148 -12.70 -5.44 -10.17
CA LEU A 148 -11.29 -5.83 -10.24
C LEU A 148 -10.80 -6.15 -11.66
N PRO A 149 -11.55 -6.85 -12.55
CA PRO A 149 -11.10 -7.09 -13.91
C PRO A 149 -10.73 -5.81 -14.67
N ASN A 150 -11.45 -4.71 -14.46
CA ASN A 150 -11.15 -3.42 -15.07
C ASN A 150 -10.04 -2.69 -14.32
N VAL A 151 -10.20 -2.52 -13.00
CA VAL A 151 -9.32 -1.67 -12.19
C VAL A 151 -7.90 -2.22 -12.13
N MET A 152 -7.72 -3.54 -12.03
CA MET A 152 -6.40 -4.16 -12.00
C MET A 152 -5.64 -3.95 -13.32
N GLN A 153 -6.32 -4.11 -14.46
CA GLN A 153 -5.69 -3.88 -15.77
C GLN A 153 -5.36 -2.41 -16.00
N ALA A 154 -6.21 -1.48 -15.53
CA ALA A 154 -5.95 -0.06 -15.59
C ALA A 154 -4.75 0.38 -14.73
N GLU A 155 -4.46 -0.34 -13.64
CA GLU A 155 -3.33 -0.08 -12.73
C GLU A 155 -2.12 -0.99 -12.97
N ASP A 156 -2.16 -1.87 -13.97
CA ASP A 156 -1.15 -2.91 -14.26
C ASP A 156 -0.72 -3.62 -12.95
N LEU A 157 -1.70 -4.10 -12.18
CA LEU A 157 -1.52 -4.74 -10.87
C LEU A 157 -1.72 -6.25 -10.99
N ASN A 158 -0.66 -7.05 -10.82
CA ASN A 158 -0.72 -8.49 -11.09
C ASN A 158 -1.58 -9.27 -10.10
N VAL A 159 -1.50 -8.94 -8.79
CA VAL A 159 -2.25 -9.65 -7.75
C VAL A 159 -3.04 -8.68 -6.88
N ALA A 160 -4.33 -8.97 -6.65
CA ALA A 160 -5.14 -8.24 -5.67
C ALA A 160 -5.78 -9.21 -4.67
N LEU A 161 -5.73 -8.86 -3.38
CA LEU A 161 -6.36 -9.62 -2.30
C LEU A 161 -7.50 -8.79 -1.68
N PRO A 162 -8.71 -8.79 -2.28
CA PRO A 162 -9.85 -8.07 -1.72
C PRO A 162 -10.30 -8.69 -0.38
N LEU A 163 -10.51 -7.83 0.62
CA LEU A 163 -11.01 -8.18 1.95
C LEU A 163 -12.55 -8.23 1.89
N THR A 164 -13.08 -9.31 1.29
CA THR A 164 -14.53 -9.49 1.08
C THR A 164 -15.28 -9.80 2.37
N ASN A 165 -14.61 -10.44 3.32
CA ASN A 165 -15.09 -10.55 4.70
C ASN A 165 -14.50 -9.41 5.53
N TRP A 166 -15.33 -8.66 6.23
CA TRP A 166 -14.91 -7.53 7.05
C TRP A 166 -15.77 -7.43 8.31
N VAL A 167 -15.10 -7.59 9.45
CA VAL A 167 -15.71 -7.60 10.77
C VAL A 167 -15.27 -6.36 11.54
N SER A 168 -16.22 -5.56 12.03
CA SER A 168 -15.95 -4.36 12.83
C SER A 168 -16.39 -4.45 14.30
N ILE A 169 -17.15 -5.50 14.65
CA ILE A 169 -17.74 -5.72 15.96
C ILE A 169 -17.08 -6.92 16.63
N ALA A 170 -16.69 -6.76 17.89
CA ALA A 170 -16.08 -7.83 18.67
C ALA A 170 -16.97 -9.08 18.76
N ASP A 171 -16.33 -10.24 18.89
CA ASP A 171 -16.93 -11.58 19.01
C ASP A 171 -17.70 -12.07 17.76
N GLN A 172 -17.90 -11.22 16.74
CA GLN A 172 -18.57 -11.63 15.51
C GLN A 172 -17.62 -12.40 14.59
N PRO A 173 -18.05 -13.56 14.04
CA PRO A 173 -17.27 -14.26 13.05
C PRO A 173 -17.44 -13.61 11.65
N PRO A 174 -16.45 -13.77 10.76
CA PRO A 174 -16.50 -13.34 9.36
C PRO A 174 -17.74 -13.78 8.58
N SER A 175 -18.28 -14.97 8.86
CA SER A 175 -19.53 -15.48 8.26
C SER A 175 -20.75 -14.58 8.52
N ARG A 176 -20.66 -13.71 9.54
CA ARG A 176 -21.68 -12.73 9.93
C ARG A 176 -21.10 -11.31 10.01
N GLY A 177 -20.00 -11.03 9.32
CA GLY A 177 -19.35 -9.72 9.33
C GLY A 177 -20.27 -8.60 8.84
N ASP A 178 -20.26 -7.48 9.56
CA ASP A 178 -21.18 -6.36 9.36
C ASP A 178 -20.81 -5.47 8.16
N LEU A 179 -19.59 -5.59 7.66
CA LEU A 179 -19.07 -4.81 6.52
C LEU A 179 -18.72 -5.69 5.32
N ASN A 180 -19.15 -6.96 5.33
CA ASN A 180 -18.92 -7.90 4.24
C ASN A 180 -19.40 -7.35 2.89
N THR A 181 -18.63 -7.59 1.83
CA THR A 181 -18.96 -7.21 0.46
C THR A 181 -18.85 -8.41 -0.47
N ASP A 182 -19.66 -8.42 -1.53
CA ASP A 182 -19.62 -9.43 -2.61
C ASP A 182 -19.60 -10.91 -2.16
N GLN A 183 -20.25 -11.22 -1.03
CA GLN A 183 -20.24 -12.56 -0.43
C GLN A 183 -20.63 -13.69 -1.39
N ALA A 184 -21.59 -13.43 -2.29
CA ALA A 184 -22.00 -14.41 -3.31
C ALA A 184 -20.90 -14.73 -4.36
N ALA A 185 -19.92 -13.85 -4.53
CA ALA A 185 -18.80 -14.02 -5.45
C ALA A 185 -17.55 -14.63 -4.78
N VAL A 186 -17.57 -14.79 -3.45
CA VAL A 186 -16.43 -15.30 -2.67
C VAL A 186 -16.25 -16.80 -2.91
N LYS A 187 -15.12 -17.17 -3.50
CA LYS A 187 -14.67 -18.55 -3.68
C LYS A 187 -13.20 -18.67 -3.27
N ALA A 188 -12.83 -19.82 -2.70
CA ALA A 188 -11.45 -20.14 -2.34
C ALA A 188 -10.61 -20.56 -3.56
N ALA A 189 -10.59 -19.73 -4.61
CA ALA A 189 -9.89 -20.00 -5.85
C ALA A 189 -9.40 -18.71 -6.51
N PRO A 190 -8.22 -18.72 -7.15
CA PRO A 190 -7.76 -17.60 -7.95
C PRO A 190 -8.70 -17.35 -9.13
N VAL A 191 -9.03 -16.09 -9.40
CA VAL A 191 -9.80 -15.66 -10.57
C VAL A 191 -8.87 -14.86 -11.48
N TYR A 192 -8.49 -15.47 -12.59
CA TYR A 192 -7.61 -14.87 -13.58
C TYR A 192 -8.40 -13.91 -14.46
N VAL A 193 -7.95 -12.65 -14.51
CA VAL A 193 -8.43 -11.63 -15.44
C VAL A 193 -7.74 -11.80 -16.80
N ASP A 194 -6.46 -12.14 -16.77
CA ASP A 194 -5.64 -12.52 -17.92
C ASP A 194 -4.45 -13.38 -17.42
N PRO A 195 -3.49 -13.80 -18.26
CA PRO A 195 -2.39 -14.68 -17.85
C PRO A 195 -1.50 -14.17 -16.71
N THR A 196 -1.47 -12.85 -16.43
CA THR A 196 -0.60 -12.25 -15.40
C THR A 196 -1.34 -11.39 -14.39
N HIS A 197 -2.67 -11.30 -14.49
CA HIS A 197 -3.52 -10.56 -13.56
C HIS A 197 -4.54 -11.49 -12.91
N VAL A 198 -4.52 -11.58 -11.58
CA VAL A 198 -5.34 -12.52 -10.80
C VAL A 198 -5.75 -11.88 -9.47
N TYR A 199 -7.00 -12.08 -9.06
CA TYR A 199 -7.40 -11.78 -7.69
C TYR A 199 -7.84 -13.05 -6.97
N TYR A 200 -7.68 -13.06 -5.65
CA TYR A 200 -8.15 -14.15 -4.80
C TYR A 200 -9.21 -13.61 -3.84
N PRO A 201 -10.50 -13.96 -3.99
CA PRO A 201 -11.58 -13.22 -3.36
C PRO A 201 -11.96 -13.68 -1.95
N LEU A 202 -11.24 -14.65 -1.35
CA LEU A 202 -11.51 -15.11 0.02
C LEU A 202 -10.38 -14.66 0.97
N ASN A 203 -10.55 -13.46 1.51
CA ASN A 203 -9.70 -12.86 2.55
C ASN A 203 -10.60 -12.16 3.58
N THR A 204 -10.05 -11.95 4.78
CA THR A 204 -10.81 -11.38 5.91
C THR A 204 -10.06 -10.23 6.56
N GLU A 205 -10.76 -9.14 6.84
CA GLU A 205 -10.33 -8.10 7.77
C GLU A 205 -11.08 -8.21 9.11
N TYR A 206 -10.32 -8.24 10.20
CA TYR A 206 -10.85 -8.00 11.54
C TYR A 206 -10.46 -6.60 12.00
N GLU A 207 -11.27 -5.58 11.70
CA GLU A 207 -11.04 -4.18 12.11
C GLU A 207 -11.94 -3.82 13.28
N ILE A 208 -11.62 -4.30 14.48
CA ILE A 208 -12.54 -4.20 15.61
C ILE A 208 -12.58 -2.76 16.14
N THR A 209 -13.71 -2.09 15.91
CA THR A 209 -13.98 -0.71 16.34
C THR A 209 -15.00 -0.62 17.48
N LYS A 210 -15.75 -1.70 17.74
CA LYS A 210 -16.80 -1.78 18.76
C LYS A 210 -16.68 -3.04 19.61
N VAL A 211 -16.92 -2.89 20.91
CA VAL A 211 -17.06 -4.01 21.87
C VAL A 211 -18.42 -3.88 22.55
N GLY A 212 -19.27 -4.88 22.38
CA GLY A 212 -20.70 -4.77 22.69
C GLY A 212 -21.32 -3.57 21.96
N GLN A 213 -21.97 -2.67 22.69
CA GLN A 213 -22.58 -1.45 22.12
C GLN A 213 -21.66 -0.22 22.17
N ARG A 214 -20.44 -0.36 22.72
CA ARG A 214 -19.53 0.78 22.94
C ARG A 214 -18.50 0.86 21.83
N ARG A 215 -18.24 2.08 21.35
CA ARG A 215 -17.06 2.35 20.51
C ARG A 215 -15.81 2.14 21.36
N HIS A 216 -15.03 1.15 21.01
CA HIS A 216 -13.78 0.80 21.68
C HIS A 216 -12.86 0.15 20.66
N GLY A 217 -12.09 0.98 19.96
CA GLY A 217 -11.21 0.51 18.89
C GLY A 217 -10.08 -0.34 19.44
N LEU A 218 -9.91 -1.53 18.90
CA LEU A 218 -8.87 -2.45 19.31
C LEU A 218 -7.76 -2.53 18.27
N GLY A 219 -8.07 -2.82 17.02
CA GLY A 219 -7.03 -3.14 16.05
C GLY A 219 -7.55 -3.54 14.70
N ALA A 220 -6.62 -3.76 13.78
CA ALA A 220 -6.87 -4.48 12.54
C ALA A 220 -5.78 -5.52 12.28
N PHE A 221 -6.17 -6.65 11.72
CA PHE A 221 -5.29 -7.62 11.04
C PHE A 221 -6.06 -8.31 9.92
N PHE A 222 -5.31 -8.84 8.96
CA PHE A 222 -5.90 -9.51 7.80
C PHE A 222 -5.54 -10.99 7.79
N VAL A 223 -6.48 -11.81 7.32
CA VAL A 223 -6.24 -13.22 7.00
C VAL A 223 -6.31 -13.37 5.50
N LEU A 224 -5.17 -13.61 4.87
CA LEU A 224 -4.99 -13.60 3.42
C LEU A 224 -4.86 -15.02 2.86
N ASN A 225 -5.42 -15.27 1.66
CA ASN A 225 -5.38 -16.56 0.96
C ASN A 225 -6.04 -17.72 1.75
N GLN A 226 -7.19 -17.44 2.38
CA GLN A 226 -7.96 -18.44 3.12
C GLN A 226 -8.53 -19.51 2.19
N LYS A 227 -8.68 -20.73 2.70
CA LYS A 227 -9.36 -21.84 2.00
C LYS A 227 -10.81 -21.99 2.41
N GLN A 228 -11.17 -21.53 3.61
CA GLN A 228 -12.51 -21.52 4.15
C GLN A 228 -12.72 -20.26 5.01
N VAL A 229 -13.96 -19.76 5.05
CA VAL A 229 -14.35 -18.66 5.95
C VAL A 229 -14.12 -19.12 7.39
N LEU A 230 -13.56 -18.24 8.22
CA LEU A 230 -13.38 -18.51 9.65
C LEU A 230 -14.69 -18.29 10.39
N GLU A 231 -15.00 -19.17 11.34
CA GLU A 231 -16.18 -19.08 12.22
C GLU A 231 -15.82 -18.54 13.62
N LEU A 232 -14.66 -17.90 13.74
CA LEU A 232 -14.13 -17.36 14.99
C LEU A 232 -14.24 -15.83 15.00
N GLY A 233 -14.80 -15.28 16.07
CA GLY A 233 -14.79 -13.84 16.33
C GLY A 233 -13.57 -13.41 17.13
N ALA A 234 -13.21 -12.12 17.04
CA ALA A 234 -12.10 -11.52 17.77
C ALA A 234 -12.61 -10.45 18.75
N PRO A 235 -11.96 -10.25 19.90
CA PRO A 235 -10.93 -11.09 20.53
C PRO A 235 -11.53 -12.34 21.22
N PRO A 236 -10.73 -13.37 21.59
CA PRO A 236 -9.27 -13.48 21.48
C PRO A 236 -8.78 -13.74 20.05
N VAL A 237 -7.52 -13.39 19.76
CA VAL A 237 -6.94 -13.48 18.41
C VAL A 237 -6.07 -14.73 18.18
N ALA A 238 -5.52 -15.35 19.22
CA ALA A 238 -4.66 -16.52 19.06
C ALA A 238 -5.36 -17.72 18.37
N PRO A 239 -6.63 -18.07 18.68
CA PRO A 239 -7.32 -19.16 17.99
C PRO A 239 -7.56 -18.88 16.50
N ILE A 240 -7.72 -17.60 16.14
CA ILE A 240 -7.87 -17.16 14.75
C ILE A 240 -6.57 -17.39 13.99
N ALA A 241 -5.43 -17.02 14.58
CA ALA A 241 -4.12 -17.24 14.00
C ALA A 241 -3.87 -18.73 13.72
N GLU A 242 -4.12 -19.59 14.71
CA GLU A 242 -3.97 -21.04 14.56
C GLU A 242 -4.86 -21.59 13.43
N ALA A 243 -6.13 -21.16 13.37
CA ALA A 243 -7.05 -21.59 12.33
C ALA A 243 -6.65 -21.08 10.94
N ALA A 244 -6.12 -19.86 10.83
CA ALA A 244 -5.60 -19.29 9.59
C ALA A 244 -4.38 -20.06 9.09
N HIS A 245 -3.38 -20.27 9.94
CA HIS A 245 -2.15 -20.99 9.57
C HIS A 245 -2.42 -22.44 9.18
N LYS A 246 -3.39 -23.11 9.82
CA LYS A 246 -3.85 -24.46 9.41
C LYS A 246 -4.36 -24.52 7.96
N GLN A 247 -4.87 -23.41 7.42
CA GLN A 247 -5.28 -23.31 6.02
C GLN A 247 -4.13 -22.93 5.07
N GLY A 248 -2.94 -22.63 5.59
CA GLY A 248 -1.84 -22.01 4.83
C GLY A 248 -2.08 -20.53 4.50
N ALA A 249 -3.02 -19.88 5.20
CA ALA A 249 -3.25 -18.44 5.07
C ALA A 249 -2.11 -17.65 5.75
N LEU A 250 -1.92 -16.40 5.33
CA LEU A 250 -0.94 -15.48 5.91
C LEU A 250 -1.66 -14.40 6.72
N LEU A 251 -1.05 -13.99 7.84
CA LEU A 251 -1.54 -12.91 8.69
C LEU A 251 -0.82 -11.59 8.41
N ASP A 252 -1.56 -10.57 7.97
CA ASP A 252 -0.98 -9.26 7.64
C ASP A 252 -1.33 -8.18 8.68
N LEU A 253 -0.34 -7.35 9.00
CA LEU A 253 -0.43 -6.25 9.95
C LEU A 253 -0.21 -4.91 9.22
N ASP A 254 -1.32 -4.22 8.92
CA ASP A 254 -1.33 -2.87 8.34
C ASP A 254 -1.18 -1.77 9.41
N LYS A 255 -2.01 -1.86 10.45
CA LYS A 255 -2.20 -0.79 11.44
C LYS A 255 -1.13 -0.79 12.52
N HIS A 256 0.15 -0.64 12.21
CA HIS A 256 1.28 -0.65 13.15
C HIS A 256 1.22 0.35 14.33
N SER A 257 0.29 1.30 14.35
CA SER A 257 0.06 2.26 15.45
C SER A 257 -1.13 1.94 16.36
N TRP A 258 -1.99 0.99 16.00
CA TRP A 258 -3.25 0.76 16.70
C TRP A 258 -3.09 0.01 18.03
N PRO A 259 -4.13 0.00 18.88
CA PRO A 259 -4.05 -0.59 20.22
C PRO A 259 -3.60 -2.06 20.27
N TRP A 260 -4.07 -2.91 19.36
CA TRP A 260 -3.69 -4.32 19.31
C TRP A 260 -2.30 -4.56 18.74
N SER A 261 -1.76 -3.66 17.93
CA SER A 261 -0.77 -4.02 16.92
C SER A 261 0.48 -4.66 17.49
N MET A 262 0.98 -4.13 18.61
CA MET A 262 2.14 -4.70 19.29
C MET A 262 1.81 -5.94 20.13
N MET A 263 0.54 -6.20 20.46
CA MET A 263 0.13 -7.49 21.03
C MET A 263 0.01 -8.57 19.94
N LEU A 264 -0.50 -8.23 18.75
CA LEU A 264 -0.76 -9.20 17.69
C LEU A 264 0.51 -9.94 17.27
N VAL A 265 1.62 -9.23 17.08
CA VAL A 265 2.89 -9.81 16.59
C VAL A 265 3.31 -11.05 17.39
N PRO A 266 3.56 -10.99 18.71
CA PRO A 266 3.92 -12.16 19.52
C PRO A 266 2.80 -13.18 19.76
N VAL A 267 1.53 -12.75 19.70
CA VAL A 267 0.40 -13.60 20.08
C VAL A 267 -0.09 -14.44 18.92
N MET A 268 -0.10 -13.85 17.71
CA MET A 268 -0.58 -14.47 16.49
C MET A 268 0.53 -15.06 15.62
N ASP A 269 1.81 -14.78 15.93
CA ASP A 269 2.93 -15.09 15.03
C ASP A 269 2.70 -14.48 13.65
N VAL A 270 2.56 -13.15 13.63
CA VAL A 270 2.20 -12.39 12.42
C VAL A 270 3.22 -12.63 11.31
N ASP A 271 2.71 -12.78 10.08
CA ASP A 271 3.48 -13.15 8.91
C ASP A 271 4.01 -11.96 8.12
N LEU A 272 3.14 -10.98 7.92
CA LEU A 272 3.33 -9.88 6.98
C LEU A 272 3.19 -8.54 7.70
N PHE A 273 3.86 -7.52 7.17
CA PHE A 273 3.82 -6.17 7.72
C PHE A 273 3.71 -5.16 6.59
N GLU A 274 2.63 -4.37 6.56
CA GLU A 274 2.44 -3.38 5.49
C GLU A 274 3.33 -2.14 5.69
N LEU A 275 4.55 -2.22 5.16
CA LEU A 275 5.46 -1.08 5.12
C LEU A 275 4.87 0.09 4.34
N SER A 276 4.12 -0.21 3.28
CA SER A 276 3.26 0.77 2.60
C SER A 276 1.82 0.54 3.00
N ASN A 277 1.49 0.88 4.26
CA ASN A 277 0.14 0.82 4.83
C ASN A 277 -0.84 1.78 4.14
N ASN A 278 -2.13 1.54 4.41
CA ASN A 278 -3.24 2.26 3.82
C ASN A 278 -3.40 3.74 4.26
N HIS A 279 -2.43 4.31 4.98
CA HIS A 279 -2.35 5.74 5.29
C HIS A 279 -1.32 6.48 4.42
N LEU A 280 -0.57 5.77 3.57
CA LEU A 280 0.39 6.33 2.62
C LEU A 280 -0.26 6.51 1.24
N TRP A 281 -0.73 7.73 0.96
CA TRP A 281 -1.50 8.03 -0.25
C TRP A 281 -0.74 8.87 -1.26
N ARG A 282 -1.30 9.00 -2.48
CA ARG A 282 -0.85 10.01 -3.44
C ARG A 282 -1.46 11.40 -3.22
N THR A 283 -2.49 11.50 -2.39
CA THR A 283 -3.20 12.73 -1.98
C THR A 283 -2.70 13.19 -0.61
N GLU A 284 -3.03 14.40 -0.18
CA GLU A 284 -2.52 14.97 1.08
C GLU A 284 -2.72 14.04 2.28
N PHE A 285 -1.68 13.99 3.12
CA PHE A 285 -1.63 13.13 4.30
C PHE A 285 -2.61 13.61 5.37
N PHE A 286 -3.43 12.68 5.88
CA PHE A 286 -4.53 13.01 6.79
C PHE A 286 -4.27 12.59 8.25
N PHE A 287 -3.49 11.54 8.49
CA PHE A 287 -3.40 10.89 9.81
C PHE A 287 -2.27 11.42 10.68
N LYS A 288 -2.47 12.58 11.29
CA LYS A 288 -1.40 13.25 12.05
C LYS A 288 -1.26 12.81 13.51
N ASN A 289 -2.22 12.06 14.05
CA ASN A 289 -2.27 11.73 15.48
C ASN A 289 -1.89 10.28 15.76
N PHE A 290 -1.18 10.04 16.87
CA PHE A 290 -0.97 8.71 17.44
C PHE A 290 -2.20 8.22 18.19
N PHE A 291 -2.40 6.90 18.18
CA PHE A 291 -3.33 6.23 19.08
C PHE A 291 -2.65 5.96 20.43
N GLY A 292 -3.36 6.20 21.54
CA GLY A 292 -2.86 5.96 22.90
C GLY A 292 -2.07 7.13 23.50
N LYS A 293 -1.65 6.97 24.76
CA LYS A 293 -0.85 7.97 25.49
C LYS A 293 0.64 7.74 25.31
N ALA A 294 1.09 6.48 25.28
CA ALA A 294 2.47 6.13 25.04
C ALA A 294 2.89 6.51 23.62
N ARG A 295 3.85 7.43 23.55
CA ARG A 295 4.49 7.88 22.32
C ARG A 295 5.92 7.36 22.26
N PRO A 296 6.41 6.95 21.09
CA PRO A 296 7.78 6.49 20.92
C PRO A 296 8.72 7.70 20.81
N GLU A 297 8.83 8.52 21.86
CA GLU A 297 9.57 9.79 21.80
C GLU A 297 11.07 9.58 21.51
N TYR A 298 11.62 8.41 21.83
CA TYR A 298 13.00 8.02 21.50
C TYR A 298 13.31 7.98 19.99
N LEU A 299 12.28 7.95 19.13
CA LEU A 299 12.44 7.91 17.67
C LEU A 299 12.66 9.29 17.04
N ASN A 300 12.42 10.39 17.77
CA ASN A 300 12.56 11.76 17.26
C ASN A 300 11.85 11.99 15.91
N LEU A 301 10.64 11.44 15.76
CA LEU A 301 9.89 11.48 14.50
C LEU A 301 9.50 12.91 14.11
N GLU A 302 9.54 13.18 12.81
CA GLU A 302 9.17 14.48 12.24
C GLU A 302 7.70 14.84 12.53
N ARG A 303 7.47 16.06 13.02
CA ARG A 303 6.16 16.60 13.38
C ARG A 303 6.03 18.06 12.96
N ASP A 304 4.82 18.48 12.65
CA ASP A 304 4.39 19.87 12.50
C ASP A 304 3.45 20.28 13.64
N GLU A 305 2.92 21.50 13.60
CA GLU A 305 1.98 22.04 14.60
C GLU A 305 0.70 21.18 14.78
N LYS A 306 0.37 20.33 13.81
CA LYS A 306 -0.84 19.49 13.78
C LYS A 306 -0.56 18.02 14.10
N GLY A 307 0.70 17.62 14.35
CA GLY A 307 1.09 16.25 14.68
C GLY A 307 2.18 15.69 13.77
N LEU A 308 2.18 14.38 13.51
CA LEU A 308 3.11 13.74 12.58
C LEU A 308 2.98 14.32 11.17
N THR A 309 4.11 14.55 10.52
CA THR A 309 4.15 14.73 9.07
C THR A 309 4.04 13.37 8.37
N GLU A 310 3.81 13.35 7.06
CA GLU A 310 3.81 12.11 6.28
C GLU A 310 5.16 11.38 6.39
N ASN A 311 6.28 12.14 6.38
CA ASN A 311 7.61 11.55 6.57
C ASN A 311 7.74 10.98 7.98
N GLY A 312 7.28 11.68 9.01
CA GLY A 312 7.24 11.16 10.39
C GLY A 312 6.44 9.86 10.51
N TRP A 313 5.29 9.76 9.84
CA TRP A 313 4.48 8.53 9.79
C TRP A 313 5.20 7.39 9.06
N MET A 314 5.78 7.67 7.90
CA MET A 314 6.54 6.69 7.13
C MET A 314 7.73 6.14 7.93
N GLN A 315 8.50 7.02 8.58
CA GLN A 315 9.62 6.60 9.43
C GLN A 315 9.14 5.80 10.63
N PHE A 316 8.01 6.18 11.25
CA PHE A 316 7.42 5.39 12.33
C PHE A 316 7.09 3.95 11.88
N GLY A 317 6.52 3.78 10.69
CA GLY A 317 6.27 2.47 10.09
C GLY A 317 7.54 1.63 9.94
N PHE A 318 8.61 2.22 9.39
CA PHE A 318 9.91 1.54 9.28
C PHE A 318 10.48 1.14 10.65
N GLU A 319 10.48 2.05 11.61
CA GLU A 319 11.05 1.79 12.94
C GLU A 319 10.26 0.73 13.71
N MET A 320 8.94 0.68 13.58
CA MET A 320 8.13 -0.41 14.17
C MET A 320 8.43 -1.75 13.50
N TYR A 321 8.53 -1.78 12.17
CA TYR A 321 8.94 -2.99 11.46
C TYR A 321 10.32 -3.48 11.92
N TYR A 322 11.32 -2.61 11.97
CA TYR A 322 12.67 -2.95 12.43
C TYR A 322 12.72 -3.37 13.89
N THR A 323 11.90 -2.75 14.75
CA THR A 323 11.78 -3.14 16.15
C THR A 323 11.29 -4.58 16.25
N MET A 324 10.24 -4.94 15.50
CA MET A 324 9.73 -6.31 15.50
C MET A 324 10.75 -7.32 14.94
N LEU A 325 11.47 -6.97 13.85
CA LEU A 325 12.56 -7.81 13.34
C LEU A 325 13.64 -8.04 14.39
N ASN A 326 14.03 -6.98 15.11
CA ASN A 326 15.03 -7.08 16.18
C ASN A 326 14.52 -7.82 17.43
N CYS A 327 13.20 -7.93 17.63
CA CYS A 327 12.60 -8.79 18.63
C CYS A 327 12.58 -10.28 18.20
N GLY A 328 13.03 -10.60 16.98
CA GLY A 328 13.14 -11.95 16.44
C GLY A 328 12.00 -12.36 15.50
N TYR A 329 11.01 -11.50 15.25
CA TYR A 329 9.89 -11.82 14.35
C TYR A 329 10.30 -11.62 12.89
N ARG A 330 10.19 -12.67 12.07
CA ARG A 330 10.60 -12.64 10.65
C ARG A 330 9.44 -12.30 9.72
N MET A 331 8.82 -11.14 9.95
CA MET A 331 7.73 -10.66 9.12
C MET A 331 8.23 -10.25 7.74
N ARG A 332 7.47 -10.55 6.68
CA ARG A 332 7.80 -10.15 5.31
C ARG A 332 7.06 -8.85 4.95
N PRO A 333 7.70 -7.89 4.27
CA PRO A 333 7.06 -6.61 4.03
C PRO A 333 6.04 -6.70 2.89
N THR A 334 4.90 -6.04 3.09
CA THR A 334 3.78 -5.95 2.15
C THR A 334 3.33 -4.50 1.94
N ALA A 335 2.32 -4.32 1.10
CA ALA A 335 1.72 -3.03 0.79
C ALA A 335 0.24 -3.21 0.52
N GLY A 336 -0.57 -2.39 1.19
CA GLY A 336 -2.00 -2.39 1.08
C GLY A 336 -2.54 -0.98 0.94
N THR A 337 -3.42 -0.74 -0.03
CA THR A 337 -3.96 0.61 -0.26
C THR A 337 -5.23 0.91 0.50
N ALA A 338 -6.01 -0.11 0.83
CA ALA A 338 -7.44 -0.01 1.14
C ALA A 338 -8.22 0.80 0.08
N SER A 339 -7.84 0.65 -1.20
CA SER A 339 -8.59 1.25 -2.30
C SER A 339 -10.04 0.73 -2.27
N GLY A 340 -11.01 1.63 -2.43
CA GLY A 340 -12.43 1.40 -2.16
C GLY A 340 -12.95 2.23 -0.98
N VAL A 341 -12.11 2.51 0.01
CA VAL A 341 -12.48 3.33 1.19
C VAL A 341 -11.58 4.55 1.42
N HIS A 342 -10.38 4.60 0.83
CA HIS A 342 -9.44 5.72 0.96
C HIS A 342 -9.20 6.48 -0.36
N PRO A 343 -8.74 7.75 -0.32
CA PRO A 343 -8.47 8.57 -1.51
C PRO A 343 -7.16 8.14 -2.18
N VAL A 344 -7.15 6.91 -2.66
CA VAL A 344 -5.96 6.24 -3.20
C VAL A 344 -6.39 5.24 -4.28
N PRO A 345 -5.71 5.22 -5.44
CA PRO A 345 -5.98 4.21 -6.45
C PRO A 345 -5.39 2.86 -6.07
N LEU A 346 -5.97 1.79 -6.63
CA LEU A 346 -5.53 0.42 -6.42
C LEU A 346 -4.03 0.27 -6.77
N GLY A 347 -3.28 -0.41 -5.89
CA GLY A 347 -1.84 -0.63 -6.09
C GLY A 347 -1.00 0.64 -6.05
N PHE A 348 -1.45 1.74 -5.44
CA PHE A 348 -0.59 2.91 -5.18
C PHE A 348 0.59 2.60 -4.25
N GLY A 349 0.36 1.92 -3.13
CA GLY A 349 1.38 1.10 -2.50
C GLY A 349 1.33 -0.27 -3.16
N ARG A 350 2.46 -0.86 -3.51
CA ARG A 350 2.47 -2.26 -3.99
C ARG A 350 3.74 -2.98 -3.57
N VAL A 351 3.61 -4.29 -3.38
CA VAL A 351 4.74 -5.20 -3.20
C VAL A 351 5.03 -5.90 -4.52
N TYR A 352 6.28 -5.96 -4.95
CA TYR A 352 6.71 -6.79 -6.07
C TYR A 352 7.34 -8.07 -5.53
N VAL A 353 6.98 -9.21 -6.11
CA VAL A 353 7.48 -10.54 -5.73
C VAL A 353 8.21 -11.16 -6.92
N HIS A 354 9.42 -11.69 -6.68
CA HIS A 354 10.27 -12.29 -7.70
C HIS A 354 9.96 -13.77 -7.92
N LEU A 355 9.56 -14.09 -9.15
CA LEU A 355 9.19 -15.39 -9.70
C LEU A 355 10.02 -15.65 -10.99
N PRO A 356 11.25 -16.16 -10.88
CA PRO A 356 12.12 -16.35 -12.04
C PRO A 356 11.56 -17.36 -13.05
N ASP A 357 10.73 -18.30 -12.60
CA ASP A 357 10.15 -19.37 -13.42
C ASP A 357 8.74 -19.04 -13.95
N GLY A 358 8.43 -17.75 -14.08
CA GLY A 358 7.16 -17.26 -14.59
C GLY A 358 6.00 -17.23 -13.57
N PHE A 359 4.91 -16.57 -13.98
CA PHE A 359 3.78 -16.26 -13.12
C PHE A 359 2.84 -17.44 -12.87
N SER A 360 2.39 -17.56 -11.61
CA SER A 360 1.12 -18.15 -11.20
C SER A 360 0.78 -17.58 -9.83
N TYR A 361 -0.51 -17.60 -9.46
CA TYR A 361 -0.94 -17.11 -8.15
C TYR A 361 -0.25 -17.86 -7.00
N GLU A 362 -0.12 -19.18 -7.10
CA GLU A 362 0.48 -20.04 -6.08
C GLU A 362 1.96 -19.72 -5.89
N LYS A 363 2.71 -19.56 -7.00
CA LYS A 363 4.11 -19.14 -6.95
C LYS A 363 4.23 -17.73 -6.35
N TRP A 364 3.32 -16.82 -6.66
CA TRP A 364 3.30 -15.47 -6.09
C TRP A 364 3.12 -15.49 -4.57
N MET A 365 2.12 -16.21 -4.06
CA MET A 365 1.92 -16.37 -2.61
C MET A 365 3.12 -17.02 -1.93
N ALA A 366 3.71 -18.05 -2.55
CA ALA A 366 4.92 -18.70 -2.02
C ALA A 366 6.15 -17.77 -2.02
N GLY A 367 6.31 -16.94 -3.06
CA GLY A 367 7.38 -15.96 -3.15
C GLY A 367 7.24 -14.82 -2.14
N LEU A 368 6.01 -14.34 -1.93
CA LEU A 368 5.71 -13.38 -0.87
C LEU A 368 6.04 -13.97 0.50
N ASN A 369 5.59 -15.20 0.75
CA ASN A 369 5.86 -15.90 2.01
C ASN A 369 7.36 -16.11 2.25
N ALA A 370 8.12 -16.38 1.20
CA ALA A 370 9.59 -16.51 1.27
C ALA A 370 10.33 -15.17 1.39
N GLY A 371 9.63 -14.03 1.35
CA GLY A 371 10.25 -12.71 1.42
C GLY A 371 11.06 -12.34 0.17
N ARG A 372 10.81 -12.96 -0.98
CA ARG A 372 11.45 -12.57 -2.26
C ARG A 372 10.77 -11.34 -2.83
N SER A 373 10.78 -10.25 -2.07
CA SER A 373 9.97 -9.08 -2.37
C SER A 373 10.62 -7.74 -2.06
N PHE A 374 10.08 -6.69 -2.68
CA PHE A 374 10.28 -5.30 -2.25
C PHE A 374 8.96 -4.54 -2.29
N VAL A 375 8.80 -3.58 -1.39
CA VAL A 375 7.64 -2.69 -1.29
C VAL A 375 7.98 -1.34 -1.93
N THR A 376 7.03 -0.72 -2.63
CA THR A 376 7.24 0.59 -3.25
C THR A 376 5.99 1.46 -3.36
N THR A 377 6.20 2.77 -3.27
CA THR A 377 5.24 3.82 -3.66
C THR A 377 5.69 4.61 -4.90
N GLY A 378 6.79 4.20 -5.56
CA GLY A 378 7.34 4.86 -6.74
C GLY A 378 8.52 4.12 -7.37
N PRO A 379 9.75 4.25 -6.83
CA PRO A 379 10.96 3.66 -7.42
C PRO A 379 10.93 2.13 -7.41
N MET A 380 11.63 1.48 -8.34
CA MET A 380 11.87 0.04 -8.29
C MET A 380 13.21 -0.23 -7.63
N LEU A 381 13.27 -1.28 -6.80
CA LEU A 381 14.46 -1.64 -6.05
C LEU A 381 14.68 -3.15 -6.09
N THR A 382 15.63 -3.59 -6.89
CA THR A 382 16.03 -5.00 -6.98
C THR A 382 17.33 -5.21 -6.22
N LEU A 383 17.45 -6.34 -5.55
CA LEU A 383 18.62 -6.66 -4.74
C LEU A 383 18.84 -8.17 -4.68
N LYS A 384 20.10 -8.57 -4.83
CA LYS A 384 20.65 -9.86 -4.46
C LYS A 384 21.69 -9.67 -3.35
N VAL A 385 21.75 -10.63 -2.44
CA VAL A 385 22.72 -10.66 -1.35
C VAL A 385 23.49 -11.97 -1.42
N ASN A 386 24.81 -11.89 -1.61
CA ASN A 386 25.68 -13.04 -1.86
C ASN A 386 25.16 -13.92 -3.01
N GLY A 387 24.70 -13.30 -4.10
CA GLY A 387 24.18 -13.96 -5.30
C GLY A 387 22.76 -14.53 -5.21
N ALA A 388 22.11 -14.50 -4.04
CA ALA A 388 20.74 -14.98 -3.85
C ALA A 388 19.74 -13.84 -3.68
N ASP A 389 18.45 -14.12 -3.88
CA ASP A 389 17.38 -13.14 -3.66
C ASP A 389 17.23 -12.75 -2.18
N VAL A 390 16.59 -11.60 -1.97
CA VAL A 390 16.12 -11.17 -0.65
C VAL A 390 15.15 -12.18 -0.01
N GLY A 391 15.02 -12.15 1.32
CA GLY A 391 14.27 -13.14 2.10
C GLY A 391 15.08 -14.39 2.49
N LYS A 392 16.26 -14.60 1.90
CA LYS A 392 17.15 -15.71 2.27
C LYS A 392 17.69 -15.59 3.70
N THR A 393 17.91 -16.73 4.33
CA THR A 393 18.64 -16.86 5.60
C THR A 393 19.97 -17.58 5.36
N TYR A 394 21.06 -17.00 5.85
CA TYR A 394 22.39 -17.60 5.97
C TYR A 394 22.64 -17.99 7.43
N GLN A 395 23.31 -19.11 7.69
CA GLN A 395 23.60 -19.56 9.05
C GLN A 395 25.05 -20.07 9.18
N LYS A 396 25.72 -19.70 10.27
CA LYS A 396 27.09 -20.09 10.65
C LYS A 396 27.18 -20.18 12.18
N SER A 397 27.95 -21.14 12.68
CA SER A 397 28.19 -21.33 14.12
C SER A 397 29.47 -20.62 14.59
N GLY A 398 29.59 -20.37 15.90
CA GLY A 398 30.78 -19.74 16.53
C GLY A 398 30.76 -18.22 16.46
N ASP A 399 31.92 -17.57 16.61
CA ASP A 399 32.11 -16.13 16.40
C ASP A 399 32.10 -15.82 14.90
N ALA A 400 30.94 -16.03 14.27
CA ALA A 400 30.82 -15.96 12.83
C ALA A 400 30.82 -14.50 12.35
N GLU A 401 31.84 -14.18 11.55
CA GLU A 401 31.80 -13.04 10.64
C GLU A 401 31.15 -13.46 9.32
N TYR A 402 30.29 -12.58 8.81
CA TYR A 402 29.72 -12.70 7.47
C TYR A 402 30.26 -11.61 6.56
N GLU A 403 30.61 -12.02 5.35
CA GLU A 403 30.70 -11.10 4.23
C GLU A 403 29.30 -10.99 3.62
N CYS A 404 28.83 -9.76 3.47
CA CYS A 404 27.56 -9.43 2.85
C CYS A 404 27.87 -8.58 1.61
N HIS A 405 27.58 -9.13 0.44
CA HIS A 405 27.73 -8.47 -0.85
C HIS A 405 26.35 -8.16 -1.42
N LEU A 406 26.03 -6.88 -1.46
CA LEU A 406 24.79 -6.31 -1.99
C LEU A 406 24.98 -6.00 -3.48
N GLN A 407 24.12 -6.57 -4.33
CA GLN A 407 24.15 -6.37 -5.78
C GLN A 407 22.75 -6.11 -6.31
N GLY A 408 22.54 -5.01 -7.04
CA GLY A 408 21.20 -4.69 -7.53
C GLY A 408 21.07 -3.33 -8.18
N THR A 409 19.84 -2.84 -8.28
CA THR A 409 19.56 -1.51 -8.85
C THR A 409 18.41 -0.83 -8.13
N ALA A 410 18.56 0.47 -7.89
CA ALA A 410 17.43 1.37 -7.67
C ALA A 410 17.17 2.12 -8.98
N ARG A 411 15.91 2.14 -9.45
CA ARG A 411 15.58 2.81 -10.71
C ARG A 411 14.22 3.49 -10.68
N TYR A 412 14.13 4.63 -11.35
CA TYR A 412 12.90 5.38 -11.46
C TYR A 412 12.94 6.32 -12.67
N TRP A 413 11.79 6.75 -13.18
CA TRP A 413 11.73 7.76 -14.25
C TRP A 413 11.92 9.20 -13.75
N LYS A 414 12.07 9.37 -12.42
CA LYS A 414 12.50 10.60 -11.76
C LYS A 414 13.78 10.36 -10.93
N PRO A 415 14.51 11.41 -10.54
CA PRO A 415 15.71 11.25 -9.71
C PRO A 415 15.40 10.55 -8.38
N ILE A 416 16.31 9.67 -7.95
CA ILE A 416 16.36 9.12 -6.58
C ILE A 416 17.23 10.06 -5.74
N SER A 417 16.80 10.35 -4.51
CA SER A 417 17.47 11.29 -3.62
C SER A 417 18.46 10.62 -2.66
N ARG A 418 18.25 9.34 -2.31
CA ARG A 418 19.21 8.54 -1.53
C ARG A 418 18.91 7.04 -1.60
N ILE A 419 19.94 6.23 -1.35
CA ILE A 419 19.87 4.77 -1.16
C ILE A 419 20.58 4.46 0.16
N GLU A 420 19.91 3.75 1.06
CA GLU A 420 20.40 3.46 2.42
C GLU A 420 20.47 1.95 2.64
N VAL A 421 21.59 1.50 3.23
CA VAL A 421 21.79 0.13 3.72
C VAL A 421 21.42 0.09 5.21
N ILE A 422 20.50 -0.80 5.55
CA ILE A 422 19.99 -0.99 6.90
C ILE A 422 20.55 -2.30 7.46
N VAL A 423 21.14 -2.24 8.66
CA VAL A 423 21.54 -3.42 9.42
C VAL A 423 20.93 -3.34 10.81
N ASN A 424 20.15 -4.35 11.20
CA ASN A 424 19.52 -4.43 12.53
C ASN A 424 18.75 -3.14 12.93
N GLY A 425 18.17 -2.46 11.95
CA GLY A 425 17.35 -1.26 12.12
C GLY A 425 18.12 0.06 12.12
N ASP A 426 19.45 0.03 11.94
CA ASP A 426 20.27 1.22 11.82
C ASP A 426 20.72 1.43 10.37
N VAL A 427 20.70 2.68 9.90
CA VAL A 427 21.33 3.06 8.62
C VAL A 427 22.84 3.02 8.85
N VAL A 428 23.50 2.00 8.30
CA VAL A 428 24.96 1.85 8.44
C VAL A 428 25.72 2.53 7.31
N GLU A 429 25.09 2.68 6.14
CA GLU A 429 25.69 3.33 4.99
C GLU A 429 24.63 3.98 4.09
N THR A 430 25.02 5.10 3.46
CA THR A 430 24.28 5.70 2.35
C THR A 430 25.11 5.52 1.08
N ILE A 431 24.58 4.78 0.11
CA ILE A 431 25.31 4.47 -1.13
C ILE A 431 25.41 5.75 -1.98
N PRO A 432 26.62 6.11 -2.45
CA PRO A 432 26.80 7.22 -3.37
C PRO A 432 25.95 7.04 -4.64
N LEU A 433 25.29 8.12 -5.08
CA LEU A 433 24.39 8.07 -6.22
C LEU A 433 25.16 8.20 -7.54
N GLU A 434 25.63 7.09 -8.07
CA GLU A 434 26.20 7.02 -9.43
C GLU A 434 25.08 6.90 -10.46
N LYS A 435 24.67 8.06 -10.98
CA LYS A 435 23.55 8.15 -11.92
C LYS A 435 23.93 7.63 -13.29
N GLN A 436 23.23 6.59 -13.72
CA GLN A 436 23.15 6.15 -15.11
C GLN A 436 21.77 6.52 -15.69
N ARG A 437 21.67 6.57 -17.03
CA ARG A 437 20.41 6.87 -17.71
C ARG A 437 20.22 5.98 -18.93
N GLU A 438 19.06 5.34 -18.99
CA GLU A 438 18.60 4.57 -20.15
C GLU A 438 17.25 5.13 -20.58
N GLY A 439 17.22 5.82 -21.72
CA GLY A 439 16.04 6.55 -22.19
C GLY A 439 15.49 7.53 -21.16
N THR A 440 14.29 7.24 -20.62
CA THR A 440 13.62 8.06 -19.61
C THR A 440 13.88 7.60 -18.17
N THR A 441 14.63 6.52 -17.98
CA THR A 441 14.83 5.88 -16.68
C THR A 441 16.18 6.27 -16.10
N PHE A 442 16.18 6.74 -14.85
CA PHE A 442 17.39 6.86 -14.03
C PHE A 442 17.66 5.53 -13.36
N ILE A 443 18.90 5.07 -13.46
CA ILE A 443 19.37 3.80 -12.88
C ILE A 443 20.54 4.12 -11.96
N PHE A 444 20.50 3.55 -10.76
CA PHE A 444 21.54 3.67 -9.74
C PHE A 444 21.96 2.25 -9.36
N PRO A 445 23.10 1.77 -9.88
CA PRO A 445 23.63 0.46 -9.53
C PRO A 445 23.98 0.39 -8.05
N ILE A 446 23.82 -0.80 -7.48
CA ILE A 446 24.23 -1.15 -6.14
C ILE A 446 25.26 -2.27 -6.27
N ASP A 447 26.49 -1.99 -5.86
CA ASP A 447 27.55 -2.97 -5.67
C ASP A 447 28.31 -2.57 -4.40
N HIS A 448 27.97 -3.21 -3.29
CA HIS A 448 28.44 -2.79 -1.98
C HIS A 448 28.75 -3.99 -1.08
N LYS A 449 29.87 -3.95 -0.36
CA LYS A 449 30.31 -5.02 0.53
C LYS A 449 30.46 -4.52 1.95
N LEU A 450 29.87 -5.25 2.90
CA LEU A 450 30.00 -5.00 4.32
C LEU A 450 30.31 -6.29 5.09
N LYS A 451 30.96 -6.14 6.24
CA LYS A 451 31.18 -7.21 7.20
C LYS A 451 30.14 -7.14 8.30
N LEU A 452 29.60 -8.29 8.70
CA LEU A 452 28.65 -8.40 9.80
C LEU A 452 29.25 -9.26 10.90
N SER A 453 29.17 -8.79 12.13
CA SER A 453 29.60 -9.52 13.33
C SER A 453 28.37 -10.04 14.08
N GLY A 454 28.27 -11.36 14.23
CA GLY A 454 27.13 -12.00 14.91
C GLY A 454 25.86 -12.02 14.06
N SER A 455 24.72 -12.30 14.70
CA SER A 455 23.45 -12.33 13.99
C SER A 455 23.03 -10.95 13.52
N ALA A 456 22.52 -10.89 12.28
CA ALA A 456 22.04 -9.66 11.69
C ALA A 456 20.93 -9.92 10.67
N TRP A 457 20.16 -8.88 10.38
CA TRP A 457 19.41 -8.78 9.14
C TRP A 457 19.83 -7.52 8.38
N VAL A 458 19.79 -7.61 7.05
CA VAL A 458 20.18 -6.53 6.14
C VAL A 458 19.04 -6.23 5.18
N ALA A 459 18.72 -4.96 4.98
CA ALA A 459 17.77 -4.50 3.96
C ALA A 459 18.30 -3.24 3.26
N VAL A 460 17.79 -2.96 2.07
CA VAL A 460 18.08 -1.70 1.36
C VAL A 460 16.78 -0.94 1.15
N ARG A 461 16.84 0.38 1.28
CA ARG A 461 15.74 1.27 0.93
C ARG A 461 16.23 2.45 0.10
N CYS A 462 15.37 2.98 -0.76
CA CYS A 462 15.67 4.17 -1.55
C CYS A 462 14.50 5.14 -1.52
N PHE A 463 14.79 6.41 -1.77
CA PHE A 463 13.81 7.49 -1.69
C PHE A 463 13.87 8.39 -2.92
N THR A 464 12.73 9.00 -3.24
CA THR A 464 12.60 10.05 -4.23
C THR A 464 11.63 11.10 -3.70
N GLN A 465 11.79 12.34 -4.17
CA GLN A 465 10.84 13.40 -3.86
C GLN A 465 9.92 13.61 -5.07
N ALA A 466 8.60 13.54 -4.84
CA ALA A 466 7.61 13.95 -5.82
C ALA A 466 7.63 15.47 -6.01
N GLU A 467 7.09 15.96 -7.12
CA GLU A 467 7.00 17.40 -7.44
C GLU A 467 6.25 18.20 -6.36
N THR A 468 5.35 17.54 -5.64
CA THR A 468 4.61 18.11 -4.51
C THR A 468 5.44 18.21 -3.23
N GLY A 469 6.74 17.91 -3.28
CA GLY A 469 7.64 17.86 -2.12
C GLY A 469 7.53 16.58 -1.27
N ARG A 470 6.62 15.66 -1.63
CA ARG A 470 6.29 14.48 -0.84
C ARG A 470 7.22 13.30 -1.13
N THR A 471 7.54 12.52 -0.11
CA THR A 471 8.47 11.39 -0.25
C THR A 471 7.80 10.16 -0.83
N ARG A 472 8.48 9.48 -1.75
CA ARG A 472 8.20 8.10 -2.14
C ARG A 472 9.39 7.24 -1.83
N PHE A 473 9.16 5.95 -1.63
CA PHE A 473 10.21 5.02 -1.26
C PHE A 473 10.06 3.67 -1.95
N ALA A 474 11.15 2.92 -1.95
CA ALA A 474 11.13 1.47 -2.05
C ALA A 474 11.96 0.86 -0.92
N HIS A 475 11.60 -0.34 -0.48
CA HIS A 475 12.25 -1.05 0.61
C HIS A 475 12.26 -2.56 0.33
N THR A 476 13.41 -3.21 0.37
CA THR A 476 13.50 -4.66 0.16
C THR A 476 13.02 -5.44 1.38
N ALA A 477 12.59 -6.68 1.19
CA ALA A 477 12.59 -7.63 2.30
C ALA A 477 14.01 -7.81 2.88
N PRO A 478 14.13 -8.14 4.18
CA PRO A 478 15.41 -8.39 4.81
C PRO A 478 16.03 -9.71 4.32
N VAL A 479 17.35 -9.76 4.37
CA VAL A 479 18.15 -11.00 4.33
C VAL A 479 18.72 -11.24 5.72
N TYR A 480 18.65 -12.47 6.20
CA TYR A 480 19.04 -12.84 7.55
C TYR A 480 20.40 -13.55 7.56
N PHE A 481 21.18 -13.29 8.59
CA PHE A 481 22.47 -13.90 8.89
C PHE A 481 22.43 -14.35 10.35
N ASP A 482 22.34 -15.66 10.58
CA ASP A 482 22.05 -16.24 11.88
C ASP A 482 23.28 -16.89 12.51
N VAL A 483 23.56 -16.51 13.75
CA VAL A 483 24.50 -17.21 14.62
C VAL A 483 23.70 -17.92 15.72
N PRO A 484 23.63 -19.26 15.71
CA PRO A 484 22.85 -20.02 16.69
C PRO A 484 23.19 -19.63 18.13
N GLY A 485 22.17 -19.37 18.94
CA GLY A 485 22.31 -18.94 20.34
C GLY A 485 22.65 -17.45 20.54
N GLN A 486 22.87 -16.68 19.47
CA GLN A 486 23.18 -15.25 19.52
C GLN A 486 22.15 -14.43 18.73
N PRO A 487 20.88 -14.34 19.15
CA PRO A 487 19.86 -13.65 18.37
C PRO A 487 20.16 -12.15 18.21
N VAL A 488 19.58 -11.53 17.16
CA VAL A 488 19.52 -10.06 17.06
C VAL A 488 18.85 -9.48 18.29
N ARG A 489 19.28 -8.28 18.70
CA ARG A 489 18.85 -7.64 19.95
C ARG A 489 18.15 -6.32 19.65
N PRO A 490 16.94 -6.09 20.21
CA PRO A 490 16.24 -4.83 20.04
C PRO A 490 16.93 -3.72 20.84
N LYS A 491 16.76 -2.47 20.40
CA LYS A 491 17.18 -1.28 21.16
C LYS A 491 16.43 -1.25 22.49
N ARG A 492 17.13 -0.95 23.59
CA ARG A 492 16.51 -0.88 24.93
C ARG A 492 15.28 0.03 24.99
N ALA A 493 15.36 1.22 24.41
CA ALA A 493 14.25 2.18 24.36
C ALA A 493 13.02 1.64 23.62
N ALA A 494 13.23 0.83 22.58
CA ALA A 494 12.15 0.20 21.84
C ALA A 494 11.44 -0.86 22.68
N VAL A 495 12.17 -1.70 23.42
CA VAL A 495 11.57 -2.68 24.34
C VAL A 495 10.79 -1.99 25.45
N GLN A 496 11.33 -0.90 26.02
CA GLN A 496 10.63 -0.10 27.03
C GLN A 496 9.32 0.48 26.49
N TYR A 497 9.32 0.98 25.26
CA TYR A 497 8.11 1.44 24.60
C TYR A 497 7.07 0.32 24.43
N LEU A 498 7.49 -0.87 23.98
CA LEU A 498 6.57 -2.02 23.84
C LEU A 498 5.97 -2.46 25.18
N ILE A 499 6.76 -2.50 26.25
CA ILE A 499 6.29 -2.80 27.61
C ILE A 499 5.23 -1.78 28.03
N LEU A 500 5.53 -0.48 27.91
CA LEU A 500 4.61 0.59 28.26
C LEU A 500 3.30 0.50 27.46
N ARG A 501 3.38 0.22 26.15
CA ARG A 501 2.19 -0.01 25.31
C ARG A 501 1.33 -1.15 25.83
N MET A 502 1.93 -2.28 26.22
CA MET A 502 1.16 -3.40 26.77
C MET A 502 0.52 -3.07 28.12
N GLU A 503 1.23 -2.37 29.01
CA GLU A 503 0.68 -1.93 30.30
C GLU A 503 -0.53 -1.00 30.12
N GLU A 504 -0.42 -0.03 29.22
CA GLU A 504 -1.53 0.88 28.87
C GLU A 504 -2.74 0.13 28.32
N GLU A 505 -2.52 -0.82 27.41
CA GLU A 505 -3.63 -1.57 26.80
C GLU A 505 -4.24 -2.58 27.77
N ILE A 506 -3.48 -3.20 28.67
CA ILE A 506 -4.05 -4.02 29.75
C ILE A 506 -4.99 -3.16 30.60
N ALA A 507 -4.53 -1.99 31.04
CA ALA A 507 -5.35 -1.08 31.85
C ALA A 507 -6.60 -0.60 31.09
N ARG A 508 -6.46 -0.27 29.81
CA ARG A 508 -7.55 0.21 28.96
C ARG A 508 -8.62 -0.85 28.70
N ASN A 509 -8.25 -2.13 28.67
CA ASN A 509 -9.15 -3.23 28.34
C ASN A 509 -9.72 -3.97 29.57
N GLN A 510 -9.18 -3.72 30.76
CA GLN A 510 -9.65 -4.33 32.00
C GLN A 510 -11.12 -3.96 32.26
N GLY A 511 -11.98 -4.96 32.47
CA GLY A 511 -13.42 -4.77 32.68
C GLY A 511 -14.22 -4.41 31.41
N ILE A 512 -13.56 -4.36 30.24
CA ILE A 512 -14.21 -4.19 28.92
C ILE A 512 -14.15 -5.49 28.13
N LEU A 513 -12.97 -6.10 28.04
CA LEU A 513 -12.77 -7.39 27.38
C LEU A 513 -12.86 -8.54 28.39
N ASN A 514 -13.15 -9.75 27.90
CA ASN A 514 -13.06 -10.96 28.70
C ASN A 514 -11.60 -11.27 29.13
N ASP A 515 -11.43 -12.08 30.17
CA ASP A 515 -10.10 -12.37 30.73
C ASP A 515 -9.16 -13.06 29.73
N ALA A 516 -9.69 -13.93 28.87
CA ALA A 516 -8.89 -14.59 27.83
C ALA A 516 -8.25 -13.55 26.89
N SER A 517 -9.00 -12.53 26.49
CA SER A 517 -8.55 -11.45 25.62
C SER A 517 -7.54 -10.53 26.32
N VAL A 518 -7.78 -10.16 27.59
CA VAL A 518 -6.83 -9.35 28.36
C VAL A 518 -5.52 -10.13 28.60
N ASN A 519 -5.61 -11.46 28.76
CA ASN A 519 -4.45 -12.32 28.95
C ASN A 519 -3.52 -12.38 27.72
N GLU A 520 -4.01 -12.09 26.51
CA GLU A 520 -3.16 -11.99 25.31
C GLU A 520 -2.19 -10.81 25.43
N TYR A 521 -2.65 -9.65 25.91
CA TYR A 521 -1.76 -8.52 26.21
C TYR A 521 -0.76 -8.86 27.32
N ARG A 522 -1.18 -9.58 28.37
CA ARG A 522 -0.26 -10.04 29.43
C ARG A 522 0.78 -11.02 28.90
N LYS A 523 0.44 -11.86 27.93
CA LYS A 523 1.37 -12.76 27.24
C LYS A 523 2.41 -11.95 26.46
N ALA A 524 1.97 -10.98 25.66
CA ALA A 524 2.86 -10.07 24.93
C ALA A 524 3.78 -9.27 25.87
N LEU A 525 3.24 -8.71 26.96
CA LEU A 525 4.00 -8.00 27.99
C LEU A 525 5.14 -8.85 28.55
N LYS A 526 4.85 -10.10 28.95
CA LYS A 526 5.86 -11.03 29.49
C LYS A 526 6.95 -11.33 28.47
N ILE A 527 6.60 -11.45 27.18
CA ILE A 527 7.56 -11.66 26.11
C ILE A 527 8.51 -10.46 26.00
N TYR A 528 7.97 -9.24 25.95
CA TYR A 528 8.79 -8.03 25.86
C TYR A 528 9.66 -7.78 27.10
N GLN A 529 9.14 -8.05 28.30
CA GLN A 529 9.92 -7.97 29.53
C GLN A 529 11.15 -8.89 29.53
N ARG A 530 11.07 -10.08 28.90
CA ARG A 530 12.21 -11.00 28.77
C ARG A 530 13.29 -10.51 27.83
N LEU A 531 12.97 -9.62 26.88
CA LEU A 531 13.95 -9.04 25.96
C LEU A 531 14.75 -7.90 26.60
N LEU A 532 14.21 -7.25 27.64
CA LEU A 532 14.80 -6.05 28.24
C LEU A 532 16.21 -6.27 28.84
N PRO A 533 16.51 -7.38 29.54
CA PRO A 533 17.85 -7.62 30.10
C PRO A 533 18.93 -7.78 29.03
N THR A 534 18.56 -8.27 27.85
CA THR A 534 19.49 -8.51 26.74
C THR A 534 19.43 -7.42 25.66
N ALA A 535 18.57 -6.42 25.80
CA ALA A 535 18.44 -5.35 24.82
C ALA A 535 19.76 -4.55 24.67
N ARG A 536 20.06 -4.12 23.45
CA ARG A 536 21.27 -3.36 23.12
C ARG A 536 21.14 -1.87 23.38
#